data_AF-A0A017SRP7-F1
#
_entry.id   AF-A0A017SRP7-F1
#
_cell.length_a   1.000
_cell.length_b   1.000
_cell.length_c   1.000
_cell.angle_alpha   90.00
_cell.angle_beta   90.00
_cell.angle_gamma   90.00
#
_symmetry.space_group_name_H-M   'P 1'
#
loop_
_entity.id
_entity.type
_entity.pdbx_description
1 polymer ?
#
loop_
_entity_poly.entity_id
_entity_poly.type
_entity_poly.pdbx_seq_one_letter_code
_entity_poly.pdbx_strand_id
1 'polypeptide(L)'
;MHESRARRLSLESAIDPGKQNEPAIPDPPPIHPSFIQVAKPYILEQTIQDCIAAMGVNPLREEALRLQGVTWIDNVRRVLHLPIRTFNTAVVYYHKFRLSHPDIEYNYMDAAAAALFTACKIEDTLKKSREIVCGAYNLKRSPAEQMSPDEQIFEVHSRGIIGLERLMLEASGFDFRTRHPQKPLIKLARHYGLTQQSEISRVAYRISQDLYRTFAPIKQTTSTMAFACLELAGRLLNQRSEAVESGVDYEQWRTSREEVMETLFDLLELYTHQRGATTVGPHFPPDRFLTVRIPLNQEAEAQSLPRYTHWAERKDTSTKTINGFKLSSKDAMPEKGGVHPLTPVAANDDRPNPGERGRDGAVRFMIDPECADAEKSKVMQYFKVEMEEYEVEDER
;
A
#
# COMPACT_ATOMS: atom_id res chain seq x y z
N MET A 1 10.05 41.90 47.50
CA MET A 1 9.24 42.42 48.63
C MET A 1 9.02 43.90 48.36
N HIS A 2 7.85 44.44 48.03
CA HIS A 2 6.47 44.12 48.40
C HIS A 2 5.52 44.33 47.21
N GLU A 3 4.49 43.49 47.12
CA GLU A 3 3.31 43.68 46.28
C GLU A 3 2.46 44.88 46.73
N SER A 4 1.80 45.56 45.79
CA SER A 4 0.40 45.96 45.97
C SER A 4 -0.31 46.20 44.63
N ARG A 5 -1.54 45.70 44.58
CA ARG A 5 -2.40 45.42 43.44
C ARG A 5 -3.59 46.38 43.50
N ALA A 6 -3.90 47.16 42.46
CA ALA A 6 -5.24 47.73 42.30
C ALA A 6 -5.55 48.26 40.88
N ARG A 7 -6.49 47.57 40.23
CA ARG A 7 -7.68 48.07 39.51
C ARG A 7 -7.51 49.08 38.35
N ARG A 8 -7.59 48.51 37.14
CA ARG A 8 -8.62 48.75 36.10
C ARG A 8 -9.43 50.05 36.26
N LEU A 9 -9.15 51.03 35.39
CA LEU A 9 -10.15 51.99 34.90
C LEU A 9 -9.99 52.08 33.38
N SER A 10 -10.99 51.57 32.69
CA SER A 10 -11.27 51.84 31.29
C SER A 10 -11.46 53.35 31.13
N LEU A 11 -10.71 53.99 30.24
CA LEU A 11 -11.12 55.26 29.66
C LEU A 11 -11.37 55.04 28.18
N GLU A 12 -12.54 55.50 27.79
CA GLU A 12 -13.19 55.34 26.52
C GLU A 12 -12.42 55.97 25.37
N SER A 13 -12.65 55.36 24.22
CA SER A 13 -12.32 55.78 22.88
C SER A 13 -12.54 57.27 22.61
N ALA A 14 -11.47 58.00 22.28
CA ALA A 14 -11.56 59.17 21.42
C ALA A 14 -11.28 58.69 19.99
N ILE A 15 -12.37 58.42 19.25
CA ILE A 15 -12.33 58.11 17.82
C ILE A 15 -12.05 59.41 17.09
N ASP A 16 -10.91 59.48 16.41
CA ASP A 16 -10.55 60.56 15.50
C ASP A 16 -11.43 60.46 14.22
N PRO A 17 -12.27 61.47 13.90
CA PRO A 17 -13.26 61.36 12.82
C PRO A 17 -12.65 61.79 11.47
N GLY A 18 -11.49 61.23 11.11
CA GLY A 18 -10.70 61.68 9.96
C GLY A 18 -10.20 60.60 8.99
N LYS A 19 -10.16 59.31 9.36
CA LYS A 19 -9.79 58.23 8.41
C LYS A 19 -11.04 57.68 7.74
N GLN A 20 -11.39 58.30 6.61
CA GLN A 20 -12.38 57.78 5.68
C GLN A 20 -11.99 56.35 5.27
N ASN A 21 -12.97 55.44 5.36
CA ASN A 21 -12.92 54.06 4.88
C ASN A 21 -12.37 54.01 3.45
N GLU A 22 -11.11 53.63 3.27
CA GLU A 22 -10.74 52.91 2.05
C GLU A 22 -11.52 51.59 2.06
N PRO A 23 -12.24 51.23 0.98
CA PRO A 23 -12.83 49.91 0.89
C PRO A 23 -11.69 48.91 0.92
N ALA A 24 -11.58 48.15 2.02
CA ALA A 24 -10.67 47.01 2.09
C ALA A 24 -10.92 46.15 0.85
N ILE A 25 -9.88 46.00 0.02
CA ILE A 25 -9.93 45.12 -1.13
C ILE A 25 -10.32 43.74 -0.56
N PRO A 26 -11.42 43.12 -1.03
CA PRO A 26 -11.79 41.79 -0.57
C PRO A 26 -10.61 40.87 -0.83
N ASP A 27 -10.20 40.11 0.20
CA ASP A 27 -9.16 39.11 0.02
C ASP A 27 -9.53 38.22 -1.18
N PRO A 28 -8.57 37.93 -2.09
CA PRO A 28 -8.85 37.02 -3.19
C PRO A 28 -9.36 35.70 -2.60
N PRO A 29 -10.30 35.02 -3.27
CA PRO A 29 -10.81 33.74 -2.79
C PRO A 29 -9.62 32.81 -2.55
N PRO A 30 -9.62 32.06 -1.43
CA PRO A 30 -8.51 31.19 -1.10
C PRO A 30 -8.28 30.22 -2.26
N ILE A 31 -7.01 30.10 -2.69
CA ILE A 31 -6.63 29.17 -3.75
C ILE A 31 -7.04 27.78 -3.27
N HIS A 32 -8.00 27.18 -3.96
CA HIS A 32 -8.52 25.88 -3.58
C HIS A 32 -7.37 24.86 -3.56
N PRO A 33 -7.16 24.12 -2.45
CA PRO A 33 -6.08 23.14 -2.36
C PRO A 33 -6.36 22.00 -3.36
N SER A 34 -5.61 21.97 -4.46
CA SER A 34 -5.62 20.81 -5.37
C SER A 34 -4.59 19.81 -4.85
N PHE A 35 -5.05 18.58 -4.59
CA PHE A 35 -4.20 17.50 -4.12
C PHE A 35 -3.77 16.67 -5.32
N ILE A 36 -2.45 16.48 -5.49
CA ILE A 36 -1.91 15.63 -6.54
C ILE A 36 -1.44 14.33 -5.90
N GLN A 37 -1.96 13.21 -6.38
CA GLN A 37 -1.49 11.88 -6.00
C GLN A 37 -0.86 11.20 -7.21
N VAL A 38 0.46 11.03 -7.16
CA VAL A 38 1.19 10.24 -8.15
C VAL A 38 0.97 8.76 -7.89
N ALA A 39 0.64 8.00 -8.94
CA ALA A 39 0.50 6.55 -8.88
C ALA A 39 1.81 5.89 -8.45
N LYS A 40 1.82 5.29 -7.27
CA LYS A 40 2.95 4.51 -6.75
C LYS A 40 2.69 3.01 -7.00
N PRO A 41 3.33 2.40 -8.02
CA PRO A 41 3.16 0.97 -8.27
C PRO A 41 3.77 0.13 -7.14
N TYR A 42 4.82 0.64 -6.50
CA TYR A 42 5.54 -0.01 -5.40
C TYR A 42 5.48 0.81 -4.11
N ILE A 43 5.46 0.13 -2.97
CA ILE A 43 5.40 0.66 -1.62
C ILE A 43 6.51 -0.01 -0.82
N LEU A 44 7.33 0.77 -0.12
CA LEU A 44 8.41 0.23 0.71
C LEU A 44 7.85 -0.49 1.94
N GLU A 45 8.57 -1.49 2.44
CA GLU A 45 8.21 -2.21 3.66
C GLU A 45 7.98 -1.27 4.84
N GLN A 46 8.85 -0.26 5.01
CA GLN A 46 8.70 0.75 6.06
C GLN A 46 7.36 1.49 5.95
N THR A 47 6.97 1.89 4.73
CA THR A 47 5.71 2.58 4.48
C THR A 47 4.51 1.67 4.76
N ILE A 48 4.60 0.37 4.44
CA ILE A 48 3.58 -0.62 4.79
C ILE A 48 3.39 -0.67 6.31
N GLN A 49 4.48 -0.79 7.07
CA GLN A 49 4.45 -0.81 8.53
C GLN A 49 3.86 0.48 9.12
N ASP A 50 4.25 1.64 8.56
CA ASP A 50 3.74 2.94 8.98
C ASP A 50 2.23 3.09 8.69
N CYS A 51 1.73 2.55 7.57
CA CYS A 51 0.29 2.54 7.27
C CYS A 51 -0.47 1.68 8.28
N ILE A 52 0.02 0.47 8.57
CA ILE A 52 -0.60 -0.44 9.55
C ILE A 52 -0.64 0.22 10.94
N ALA A 53 0.45 0.86 11.34
CA ALA A 53 0.54 1.60 12.59
C ALA A 53 -0.42 2.80 12.63
N ALA A 54 -0.49 3.60 11.57
CA ALA A 54 -1.37 4.77 11.48
C ALA A 54 -2.86 4.40 11.54
N MET A 55 -3.24 3.23 11.01
CA MET A 55 -4.61 2.71 11.11
C MET A 55 -4.93 2.14 12.51
N GLY A 56 -3.95 2.03 13.41
CA GLY A 56 -4.15 1.47 14.75
C GLY A 56 -4.49 -0.02 14.76
N VAL A 57 -4.19 -0.74 13.68
CA VAL A 57 -4.50 -2.17 13.54
C VAL A 57 -3.35 -3.00 14.08
N ASN A 58 -3.65 -4.02 14.89
CA ASN A 58 -2.64 -4.97 15.34
C ASN A 58 -2.02 -5.71 14.13
N PRO A 59 -0.69 -5.76 13.96
CA PRO A 59 -0.07 -6.36 12.78
C PRO A 59 -0.44 -7.83 12.52
N LEU A 60 -0.56 -8.65 13.57
CA LEU A 60 -0.96 -10.06 13.43
C LEU A 60 -2.42 -10.19 12.97
N ARG A 61 -3.29 -9.29 13.47
CA ARG A 61 -4.69 -9.22 13.02
C ARG A 61 -4.78 -8.74 11.57
N GLU A 62 -3.97 -7.75 11.19
CA GLU A 62 -3.87 -7.28 9.80
C GLU A 62 -3.53 -8.46 8.89
N GLU A 63 -2.45 -9.18 9.22
CA GLU A 63 -1.96 -10.31 8.44
C GLU A 63 -3.03 -11.42 8.32
N ALA A 64 -3.66 -11.79 9.44
CA ALA A 64 -4.68 -12.83 9.44
C ALA A 64 -5.86 -12.48 8.51
N LEU A 65 -6.39 -11.26 8.60
CA LEU A 65 -7.50 -10.80 7.76
C LEU A 65 -7.08 -10.61 6.29
N ARG A 66 -5.84 -10.17 6.04
CA ARG A 66 -5.27 -10.07 4.69
C ARG A 66 -5.19 -11.45 4.04
N LEU A 67 -4.63 -12.44 4.73
CA LEU A 67 -4.51 -13.81 4.22
C LEU A 67 -5.88 -14.48 4.04
N GLN A 68 -6.85 -14.22 4.93
CA GLN A 68 -8.23 -14.67 4.77
C GLN A 68 -8.87 -14.09 3.50
N GLY A 69 -8.70 -12.79 3.26
CA GLY A 69 -9.20 -12.15 2.04
C GLY A 69 -8.55 -12.68 0.77
N VAL A 70 -7.22 -12.83 0.74
CA VAL A 70 -6.52 -13.45 -0.41
C VAL A 70 -7.01 -14.88 -0.67
N THR A 71 -7.23 -15.66 0.39
CA THR A 71 -7.80 -17.02 0.27
C THR A 71 -9.23 -17.00 -0.26
N TRP A 72 -10.05 -16.05 0.20
CA TRP A 72 -11.40 -15.84 -0.28
C TRP A 72 -11.40 -15.52 -1.79
N ILE A 73 -10.53 -14.60 -2.25
CA ILE A 73 -10.38 -14.25 -3.67
C ILE A 73 -9.98 -15.50 -4.47
N ASP A 74 -9.01 -16.29 -4.00
CA ASP A 74 -8.56 -17.51 -4.67
C ASP A 74 -9.67 -18.57 -4.79
N ASN A 75 -10.52 -18.70 -3.77
CA ASN A 75 -11.62 -19.66 -3.81
C ASN A 75 -12.73 -19.21 -4.77
N VAL A 76 -13.13 -17.94 -4.68
CA VAL A 76 -14.22 -17.40 -5.50
C VAL A 76 -13.83 -17.36 -6.98
N ARG A 77 -12.60 -16.93 -7.29
CA ARG A 77 -12.14 -16.92 -8.69
C ARG A 77 -12.17 -18.32 -9.33
N ARG A 78 -11.91 -19.38 -8.56
CA ARG A 78 -11.81 -20.76 -9.08
C ARG A 78 -13.20 -21.25 -9.49
N VAL A 79 -14.21 -21.00 -8.66
CA VAL A 79 -15.61 -21.32 -8.95
C VAL A 79 -16.14 -20.50 -10.13
N LEU A 80 -15.69 -19.25 -10.26
CA LEU A 80 -16.07 -18.39 -11.39
C LEU A 80 -15.20 -18.60 -12.64
N HIS A 81 -14.26 -19.56 -12.60
CA HIS A 81 -13.32 -19.88 -13.68
C HIS A 81 -12.50 -18.67 -14.17
N LEU A 82 -12.16 -17.75 -13.27
CA LEU A 82 -11.34 -16.58 -13.57
C LEU A 82 -9.84 -16.95 -13.60
N PRO A 83 -9.08 -16.42 -14.57
CA PRO A 83 -7.66 -16.74 -14.73
C PRO A 83 -6.78 -16.16 -13.61
N ILE A 84 -5.55 -16.66 -13.51
CA ILE A 84 -4.57 -16.21 -12.50
C ILE A 84 -4.22 -14.71 -12.65
N ARG A 85 -4.27 -14.13 -13.85
CA ARG A 85 -4.04 -12.68 -13.99
C ARG A 85 -5.09 -11.84 -13.24
N THR A 86 -6.36 -12.24 -13.29
CA THR A 86 -7.45 -11.62 -12.53
C THR A 86 -7.24 -11.78 -11.02
N PHE A 87 -6.76 -12.93 -10.57
CA PHE A 87 -6.35 -13.15 -9.18
C PHE A 87 -5.27 -12.16 -8.74
N ASN A 88 -4.19 -12.09 -9.52
CA ASN A 88 -3.03 -11.27 -9.22
C ASN A 88 -3.41 -9.79 -9.10
N THR A 89 -4.18 -9.28 -10.05
CA THR A 89 -4.68 -7.90 -10.04
C THR A 89 -5.61 -7.65 -8.85
N ALA A 90 -6.54 -8.58 -8.56
CA ALA A 90 -7.43 -8.46 -7.40
C ALA A 90 -6.66 -8.39 -6.09
N VAL A 91 -5.62 -9.22 -5.92
CA VAL A 91 -4.82 -9.24 -4.68
C VAL A 91 -3.99 -7.97 -4.51
N VAL A 92 -3.40 -7.42 -5.58
CA VAL A 92 -2.70 -6.12 -5.53
C VAL A 92 -3.64 -5.02 -5.07
N TYR A 93 -4.84 -4.97 -5.64
CA TYR A 93 -5.87 -3.99 -5.29
C TYR A 93 -6.32 -4.15 -3.84
N TYR A 94 -6.56 -5.40 -3.41
CA TYR A 94 -6.92 -5.73 -2.05
C TYR A 94 -5.84 -5.32 -1.02
N HIS A 95 -4.56 -5.56 -1.31
CA HIS A 95 -3.45 -5.12 -0.45
C HIS A 95 -3.43 -3.59 -0.33
N LYS A 96 -3.49 -2.86 -1.44
CA LYS A 96 -3.50 -1.38 -1.42
C LYS A 96 -4.71 -0.81 -0.68
N PHE A 97 -5.89 -1.41 -0.87
CA PHE A 97 -7.10 -1.01 -0.18
C PHE A 97 -6.97 -1.16 1.34
N ARG A 98 -6.47 -2.31 1.81
CA ARG A 98 -6.27 -2.57 3.24
C ARG A 98 -5.21 -1.67 3.87
N LEU A 99 -4.22 -1.24 3.10
CA LEU A 99 -3.22 -0.28 3.56
C LEU A 99 -3.73 1.16 3.56
N SER A 100 -4.94 1.44 3.08
CA SER A 100 -5.51 2.80 3.00
C SER A 100 -6.78 2.97 3.82
N HIS A 101 -7.41 1.87 4.25
CA HIS A 101 -8.71 1.87 4.93
C HIS A 101 -8.68 0.92 6.13
N PRO A 102 -9.03 1.39 7.33
CA PRO A 102 -9.01 0.57 8.54
C PRO A 102 -10.07 -0.55 8.52
N ASP A 103 -9.82 -1.64 9.23
CA ASP A 103 -10.68 -2.83 9.24
C ASP A 103 -12.03 -2.63 9.98
N ILE A 104 -12.18 -1.53 10.72
CA ILE A 104 -13.42 -1.17 11.42
C ILE A 104 -14.47 -0.63 10.44
N GLU A 105 -14.04 -0.03 9.33
CA GLU A 105 -14.95 0.58 8.35
C GLU A 105 -15.58 -0.45 7.40
N TYR A 106 -14.89 -1.57 7.13
CA TYR A 106 -15.31 -2.51 6.10
C TYR A 106 -15.00 -3.97 6.46
N ASN A 107 -15.90 -4.86 6.05
CA ASN A 107 -15.67 -6.30 6.10
C ASN A 107 -14.63 -6.72 5.06
N TYR A 108 -13.65 -7.54 5.47
CA TYR A 108 -12.62 -8.06 4.56
C TYR A 108 -13.21 -8.82 3.36
N MET A 109 -14.35 -9.48 3.52
CA MET A 109 -15.03 -10.19 2.42
C MET A 109 -15.59 -9.21 1.38
N ASP A 110 -16.17 -8.10 1.82
CA ASP A 110 -16.72 -7.08 0.91
C ASP A 110 -15.58 -6.37 0.17
N ALA A 111 -14.48 -6.05 0.86
CA ALA A 111 -13.27 -5.52 0.25
C ALA A 111 -12.64 -6.50 -0.76
N ALA A 112 -12.56 -7.78 -0.43
CA ALA A 112 -12.07 -8.82 -1.32
C ALA A 112 -12.97 -9.01 -2.56
N ALA A 113 -14.29 -8.96 -2.38
CA ALA A 113 -15.26 -9.04 -3.46
C ALA A 113 -15.18 -7.82 -4.40
N ALA A 114 -15.03 -6.62 -3.83
CA ALA A 114 -14.82 -5.38 -4.57
C ALA A 114 -13.50 -5.39 -5.35
N ALA A 115 -12.42 -5.92 -4.76
CA ALA A 115 -11.14 -6.06 -5.43
C ALA A 115 -11.24 -7.02 -6.62
N LEU A 116 -11.91 -8.17 -6.45
CA LEU A 116 -12.14 -9.13 -7.54
C LEU A 116 -13.04 -8.56 -8.64
N PHE A 117 -14.12 -7.85 -8.27
CA PHE A 117 -15.02 -7.18 -9.21
C PHE A 117 -14.29 -6.14 -10.05
N THR A 118 -13.44 -5.32 -9.40
CA THR A 118 -12.62 -4.30 -10.06
C THR A 118 -11.60 -4.94 -11.01
N ALA A 119 -10.89 -5.98 -10.54
CA ALA A 119 -9.92 -6.71 -11.36
C ALA A 119 -10.55 -7.37 -12.59
N CYS A 120 -11.79 -7.86 -12.50
CA CYS A 120 -12.50 -8.44 -13.65
C CYS A 120 -12.68 -7.43 -14.79
N LYS A 121 -12.83 -6.14 -14.49
CA LYS A 121 -12.92 -5.08 -15.49
C LYS A 121 -11.57 -4.72 -16.08
N ILE A 122 -10.53 -4.69 -15.26
CA ILE A 122 -9.18 -4.33 -15.69
C ILE A 122 -8.56 -5.42 -16.58
N GLU A 123 -8.85 -6.69 -16.30
CA GLU A 123 -8.25 -7.85 -16.98
C GLU A 123 -9.11 -8.44 -18.12
N ASP A 124 -10.19 -7.74 -18.48
CA ASP A 124 -11.20 -8.17 -19.47
C ASP A 124 -11.77 -9.57 -19.20
N THR A 125 -12.12 -9.84 -17.93
CA THR A 125 -12.75 -11.09 -17.48
C THR A 125 -14.05 -10.80 -16.73
N LEU A 126 -14.91 -10.01 -17.36
CA LEU A 126 -16.09 -9.40 -16.74
C LEU A 126 -17.00 -10.40 -16.02
N LYS A 127 -17.39 -10.05 -14.80
CA LYS A 127 -18.40 -10.74 -13.98
C LYS A 127 -19.31 -9.71 -13.31
N LYS A 128 -20.61 -10.01 -13.23
CA LYS A 128 -21.54 -9.19 -12.45
C LYS A 128 -21.22 -9.33 -10.96
N SER A 129 -21.38 -8.27 -10.17
CA SER A 129 -21.13 -8.34 -8.72
C SER A 129 -22.01 -9.38 -8.02
N ARG A 130 -23.24 -9.61 -8.50
CA ARG A 130 -24.10 -10.71 -8.02
C ARG A 130 -23.51 -12.09 -8.28
N GLU A 131 -22.88 -12.34 -9.43
CA GLU A 131 -22.20 -13.62 -9.70
C GLU A 131 -21.05 -13.86 -8.72
N ILE A 132 -20.33 -12.81 -8.34
CA ILE A 132 -19.23 -12.89 -7.37
C ILE A 132 -19.75 -13.31 -5.98
N VAL A 133 -20.79 -12.63 -5.48
CA VAL A 133 -21.40 -12.95 -4.19
C VAL A 133 -22.03 -14.35 -4.21
N CYS A 134 -22.75 -14.68 -5.28
CA CYS A 134 -23.37 -15.99 -5.46
C CYS A 134 -22.33 -17.11 -5.50
N GLY A 135 -21.23 -16.94 -6.25
CA GLY A 135 -20.12 -17.90 -6.29
C GLY A 135 -19.51 -18.12 -4.91
N ALA A 136 -19.33 -17.06 -4.13
CA ALA A 136 -18.85 -17.16 -2.74
C ALA A 136 -19.84 -17.88 -1.82
N TYR A 137 -21.14 -17.65 -2.00
CA TYR A 137 -22.20 -18.27 -1.22
C TYR A 137 -22.35 -19.76 -1.52
N ASN A 138 -22.24 -20.15 -2.80
CA ASN A 138 -22.37 -21.53 -3.25
C ASN A 138 -21.16 -22.42 -2.90
N LEU A 139 -19.99 -21.84 -2.61
CA LEU A 139 -18.77 -22.57 -2.20
C LEU A 139 -18.97 -23.51 -0.99
N LYS A 140 -19.89 -23.16 -0.09
CA LYS A 140 -20.13 -23.88 1.17
C LYS A 140 -21.34 -24.81 1.10
N ARG A 141 -21.91 -25.02 -0.09
CA ARG A 141 -23.20 -25.69 -0.28
C ARG A 141 -23.08 -26.88 -1.21
N SER A 142 -23.91 -27.90 -0.95
CA SER A 142 -24.04 -29.02 -1.88
C SER A 142 -24.67 -28.54 -3.20
N PRO A 143 -24.45 -29.24 -4.33
CA PRO A 143 -25.02 -28.83 -5.62
C PRO A 143 -26.54 -28.62 -5.60
N ALA A 144 -27.28 -29.36 -4.77
CA ALA A 144 -28.73 -29.24 -4.63
C ALA A 144 -29.19 -27.97 -3.89
N GLU A 145 -28.31 -27.35 -3.10
CA GLU A 145 -28.59 -26.15 -2.30
C GLU A 145 -28.05 -24.87 -2.95
N GLN A 146 -27.41 -24.99 -4.11
CA GLN A 146 -26.83 -23.84 -4.82
C GLN A 146 -27.94 -22.92 -5.33
N MET A 147 -27.72 -21.63 -5.17
CA MET A 147 -28.66 -20.58 -5.58
C MET A 147 -28.24 -19.97 -6.91
N SER A 148 -29.21 -19.40 -7.63
CA SER A 148 -28.97 -18.60 -8.83
C SER A 148 -28.46 -17.19 -8.46
N PRO A 149 -27.58 -16.56 -9.25
CA PRO A 149 -27.17 -15.17 -9.05
C PRO A 149 -28.32 -14.14 -9.10
N ASP A 150 -29.48 -14.51 -9.65
CA ASP A 150 -30.64 -13.62 -9.77
C ASP A 150 -31.45 -13.48 -8.47
N GLU A 151 -31.15 -14.30 -7.46
CA GLU A 151 -31.80 -14.30 -6.16
C GLU A 151 -31.62 -12.97 -5.41
N GLN A 152 -32.72 -12.46 -4.84
CA GLN A 152 -32.76 -11.12 -4.25
C GLN A 152 -31.87 -10.96 -3.00
N ILE A 153 -31.56 -12.06 -2.32
CA ILE A 153 -30.64 -12.09 -1.18
C ILE A 153 -29.24 -11.54 -1.51
N PHE A 154 -28.82 -11.60 -2.78
CA PHE A 154 -27.52 -11.10 -3.22
C PHE A 154 -27.53 -9.61 -3.55
N GLU A 155 -28.69 -8.96 -3.61
CA GLU A 155 -28.83 -7.57 -4.06
C GLU A 155 -28.10 -6.58 -3.14
N VAL A 156 -28.24 -6.73 -1.82
CA VAL A 156 -27.62 -5.82 -0.84
C VAL A 156 -26.09 -5.91 -0.92
N HIS A 157 -25.54 -7.12 -0.88
CA HIS A 157 -24.08 -7.33 -1.00
C HIS A 157 -23.54 -6.86 -2.36
N SER A 158 -24.27 -7.12 -3.45
CA SER A 158 -23.93 -6.66 -4.79
C SER A 158 -23.86 -5.13 -4.89
N ARG A 159 -24.78 -4.40 -4.25
CA ARG A 159 -24.73 -2.93 -4.16
C ARG A 159 -23.55 -2.44 -3.32
N GLY A 160 -23.26 -3.11 -2.20
CA GLY A 160 -22.09 -2.80 -1.37
C GLY A 160 -20.78 -2.90 -2.15
N ILE A 161 -20.61 -3.95 -2.94
CA ILE A 161 -19.45 -4.14 -3.83
C ILE A 161 -19.29 -2.98 -4.82
N ILE A 162 -20.39 -2.52 -5.42
CA ILE A 162 -20.37 -1.40 -6.36
C ILE A 162 -20.00 -0.09 -5.64
N GLY A 163 -20.51 0.11 -4.41
CA GLY A 163 -20.14 1.26 -3.59
C GLY A 163 -18.66 1.32 -3.23
N LEU A 164 -18.02 0.16 -3.03
CA LEU A 164 -16.59 0.06 -2.70
C LEU A 164 -15.66 0.18 -3.91
N GLU A 165 -16.17 0.06 -5.13
CA GLU A 165 -15.36 0.12 -6.35
C GLU A 165 -14.56 1.43 -6.43
N ARG A 166 -15.21 2.56 -6.17
CA ARG A 166 -14.56 3.88 -6.22
C ARG A 166 -13.37 3.94 -5.26
N LEU A 167 -13.56 3.50 -4.01
CA LEU A 167 -12.50 3.48 -3.00
C LEU A 167 -11.35 2.53 -3.37
N MET A 168 -11.66 1.43 -4.07
CA MET A 168 -10.66 0.50 -4.60
C MET A 168 -9.77 1.15 -5.68
N LEU A 169 -10.38 1.93 -6.57
CA LEU A 169 -9.68 2.69 -7.61
C LEU A 169 -8.83 3.82 -7.00
N GLU A 170 -9.38 4.56 -6.03
CA GLU A 170 -8.67 5.62 -5.29
C GLU A 170 -7.46 5.06 -4.53
N ALA A 171 -7.61 3.94 -3.82
CA ALA A 171 -6.50 3.26 -3.12
C ALA A 171 -5.39 2.79 -4.08
N SER A 172 -5.76 2.42 -5.30
CA SER A 172 -4.81 2.02 -6.34
C SER A 172 -4.19 3.21 -7.07
N GLY A 173 -4.62 4.44 -6.78
CA GLY A 173 -4.18 5.66 -7.44
C GLY A 173 -4.66 5.76 -8.89
N PHE A 174 -5.76 5.09 -9.25
CA PHE A 174 -6.24 4.91 -10.62
C PHE A 174 -5.15 4.37 -11.58
N ASP A 175 -4.18 3.61 -11.05
CA ASP A 175 -3.14 2.98 -11.87
C ASP A 175 -3.62 1.63 -12.42
N PHE A 176 -4.06 1.63 -13.67
CA PHE A 176 -4.55 0.43 -14.36
C PHE A 176 -3.43 -0.43 -14.97
N ARG A 177 -2.16 -0.07 -14.80
CA ARG A 177 -1.05 -0.83 -15.38
C ARG A 177 -0.82 -2.12 -14.59
N THR A 178 -1.32 -3.24 -15.10
CA THR A 178 -1.11 -4.56 -14.46
C THR A 178 0.17 -5.22 -14.95
N ARG A 179 0.97 -5.73 -14.00
CA ARG A 179 2.19 -6.51 -14.28
C ARG A 179 2.22 -7.75 -13.41
N HIS A 180 2.63 -8.86 -13.99
CA HIS A 180 2.59 -10.18 -13.35
C HIS A 180 3.90 -10.94 -13.54
N PRO A 181 4.41 -11.63 -12.51
CA PRO A 181 5.70 -12.33 -12.59
C PRO A 181 5.66 -13.57 -13.48
N GLN A 182 4.48 -14.13 -13.80
CA GLN A 182 4.37 -15.39 -14.53
C GLN A 182 4.98 -15.33 -15.95
N LYS A 183 4.79 -14.22 -16.68
CA LYS A 183 5.35 -14.06 -18.02
C LYS A 183 6.87 -13.87 -17.99
N PRO A 184 7.44 -12.96 -17.18
CA PRO A 184 8.89 -12.89 -16.96
C PRO A 184 9.49 -14.20 -16.46
N LEU A 185 8.84 -14.91 -15.53
CA LEU A 185 9.30 -16.19 -14.99
C LEU A 185 9.49 -17.24 -16.10
N ILE A 186 8.54 -17.36 -17.03
CA ILE A 186 8.67 -18.31 -18.15
C ILE A 186 9.85 -17.91 -19.06
N LYS A 187 10.06 -16.62 -19.30
CA LYS A 187 11.20 -16.14 -20.09
C LYS A 187 12.53 -16.41 -19.38
N LEU A 188 12.57 -16.16 -18.07
CA LEU A 188 13.73 -16.36 -17.23
C LEU A 188 14.11 -17.84 -17.11
N ALA A 189 13.13 -18.72 -16.89
CA ALA A 189 13.35 -20.16 -16.89
C ALA A 189 13.99 -20.63 -18.20
N ARG A 190 13.46 -20.17 -19.35
CA ARG A 190 14.04 -20.49 -20.67
C ARG A 190 15.44 -19.91 -20.86
N HIS A 191 15.71 -18.72 -20.34
CA HIS A 191 17.04 -18.09 -20.40
C HIS A 191 18.10 -18.99 -19.76
N TYR A 192 17.77 -19.65 -18.63
CA TYR A 192 18.66 -20.61 -17.97
C TYR A 192 18.49 -22.07 -18.45
N GLY A 193 17.90 -22.29 -19.63
CA GLY A 193 17.77 -23.62 -20.23
C GLY A 193 16.73 -24.53 -19.57
N LEU A 194 15.87 -24.01 -18.68
CA LEU A 194 14.80 -24.77 -18.07
C LEU A 194 13.57 -24.82 -18.99
N THR A 195 13.06 -26.03 -19.19
CA THR A 195 11.82 -26.24 -19.95
C THR A 195 10.59 -26.01 -19.05
N GLN A 196 9.42 -25.79 -19.67
CA GLN A 196 8.16 -25.69 -18.95
C GLN A 196 7.80 -27.00 -18.22
N GLN A 197 8.32 -28.13 -18.70
CA GLN A 197 8.12 -29.45 -18.13
C GLN A 197 9.07 -29.72 -16.96
N SER A 198 10.10 -28.90 -16.73
CA SER A 198 10.97 -29.04 -15.55
C SER A 198 10.16 -28.93 -14.25
N GLU A 199 10.49 -29.78 -13.28
CA GLU A 199 9.94 -29.69 -11.91
C GLU A 199 10.19 -28.30 -11.30
N ILE A 200 11.38 -27.72 -11.53
CA ILE A 200 11.74 -26.38 -11.07
C ILE A 200 10.77 -25.35 -11.63
N SER A 201 10.51 -25.37 -12.94
CA SER A 201 9.61 -24.43 -13.60
C SER A 201 8.16 -24.56 -13.08
N ARG A 202 7.70 -25.80 -12.84
CA ARG A 202 6.36 -26.07 -12.31
C ARG A 202 6.22 -25.59 -10.85
N VAL A 203 7.22 -25.85 -10.01
CA VAL A 203 7.25 -25.36 -8.62
C VAL A 203 7.36 -23.85 -8.59
N ALA A 204 8.26 -23.24 -9.36
CA ALA A 204 8.42 -21.78 -9.45
C ALA A 204 7.13 -21.08 -9.87
N TYR A 205 6.38 -21.64 -10.83
CA TYR A 205 5.09 -21.09 -11.24
C TYR A 205 4.05 -21.14 -10.11
N ARG A 206 4.06 -22.19 -9.27
CA ARG A 206 3.19 -22.29 -8.09
C ARG A 206 3.63 -21.32 -6.99
N ILE A 207 4.94 -21.19 -6.75
CA ILE A 207 5.49 -20.18 -5.84
C ILE A 207 5.06 -18.78 -6.28
N SER A 208 5.03 -18.49 -7.59
CA SER A 208 4.58 -17.18 -8.11
C SER A 208 3.11 -16.86 -7.81
N GLN A 209 2.29 -17.86 -7.49
CA GLN A 209 0.91 -17.65 -7.02
C GLN A 209 0.88 -17.47 -5.51
N ASP A 210 1.62 -18.30 -4.76
CA ASP A 210 1.72 -18.17 -3.30
C ASP A 210 2.37 -16.85 -2.87
N LEU A 211 3.26 -16.29 -3.70
CA LEU A 211 3.88 -14.99 -3.51
C LEU A 211 2.84 -13.86 -3.33
N TYR A 212 1.65 -13.97 -3.92
CA TYR A 212 0.58 -12.97 -3.74
C TYR A 212 -0.02 -12.98 -2.31
N ARG A 213 0.32 -13.97 -1.48
CA ARG A 213 -0.03 -14.00 -0.05
C ARG A 213 0.95 -13.18 0.79
N THR A 214 2.03 -12.66 0.23
CA THR A 214 2.93 -11.67 0.86
C THR A 214 2.67 -10.28 0.28
N PHE A 215 3.40 -9.26 0.77
CA PHE A 215 3.38 -7.93 0.15
C PHE A 215 4.32 -7.78 -1.05
N ALA A 216 5.07 -8.83 -1.44
CA ALA A 216 5.98 -8.77 -2.59
C ALA A 216 5.36 -8.19 -3.89
N PRO A 217 4.08 -8.47 -4.26
CA PRO A 217 3.46 -7.86 -5.45
C PRO A 217 3.36 -6.33 -5.45
N ILE A 218 3.41 -5.71 -4.27
CA ILE A 218 3.40 -4.25 -4.10
C ILE A 218 4.76 -3.71 -3.65
N LYS A 219 5.76 -4.56 -3.40
CA LYS A 219 7.12 -4.13 -3.04
C LYS A 219 8.10 -4.25 -4.20
N GLN A 220 7.91 -5.25 -5.07
CA GLN A 220 8.97 -5.75 -5.95
C GLN A 220 8.57 -5.75 -7.42
N THR A 221 9.57 -5.60 -8.30
CA THR A 221 9.34 -5.70 -9.75
C THR A 221 8.96 -7.12 -10.16
N THR A 222 8.36 -7.29 -11.33
CA THR A 222 8.04 -8.62 -11.84
C THR A 222 9.28 -9.46 -12.16
N SER A 223 10.41 -8.83 -12.45
CA SER A 223 11.69 -9.52 -12.65
C SER A 223 12.19 -10.07 -11.32
N THR A 224 12.26 -9.23 -10.29
CA THR A 224 12.66 -9.63 -8.93
C THR A 224 11.82 -10.80 -8.43
N MET A 225 10.49 -10.69 -8.53
CA MET A 225 9.58 -11.77 -8.13
C MET A 225 9.82 -13.07 -8.91
N ALA A 226 10.12 -12.97 -10.21
CA ALA A 226 10.42 -14.14 -11.04
C ALA A 226 11.73 -14.83 -10.63
N PHE A 227 12.79 -14.05 -10.36
CA PHE A 227 14.07 -14.55 -9.84
C PHE A 227 13.88 -15.28 -8.52
N ALA A 228 13.21 -14.64 -7.56
CA ALA A 228 12.95 -15.23 -6.25
C ALA A 228 12.14 -16.54 -6.34
N CYS A 229 11.12 -16.60 -7.21
CA CYS A 229 10.36 -17.83 -7.43
C CYS A 229 11.21 -18.96 -8.03
N LEU A 230 12.08 -18.63 -8.98
CA LEU A 230 12.90 -19.61 -9.68
C LEU A 230 14.02 -20.16 -8.78
N GLU A 231 14.73 -19.27 -8.07
CA GLU A 231 15.75 -19.64 -7.10
C GLU A 231 15.17 -20.47 -5.96
N LEU A 232 14.04 -20.02 -5.38
CA LEU A 232 13.41 -20.76 -4.28
C LEU A 232 12.97 -22.17 -4.73
N ALA A 233 12.44 -22.31 -5.94
CA ALA A 233 12.10 -23.62 -6.48
C ALA A 233 13.32 -24.55 -6.60
N GLY A 234 14.43 -24.06 -7.15
CA GLY A 234 15.68 -24.81 -7.25
C GLY A 234 16.21 -25.22 -5.87
N ARG A 235 16.21 -24.28 -4.92
CA ARG A 235 16.61 -24.54 -3.53
C ARG A 235 15.69 -25.55 -2.84
N LEU A 236 14.36 -25.47 -3.00
CA LEU A 236 13.43 -26.43 -2.40
C LEU A 236 13.56 -27.84 -2.99
N LEU A 237 13.95 -27.97 -4.28
CA LEU A 237 14.10 -29.25 -4.97
C LEU A 237 15.51 -29.86 -4.88
N ASN A 238 16.46 -29.23 -4.19
CA ASN A 238 17.90 -29.59 -4.25
C ASN A 238 18.49 -29.54 -5.67
N GLN A 239 17.94 -28.70 -6.54
CA GLN A 239 18.39 -28.50 -7.91
C GLN A 239 18.77 -27.02 -8.10
N ARG A 240 19.78 -26.60 -7.33
CA ARG A 240 20.27 -25.22 -7.33
C ARG A 240 20.90 -24.87 -8.68
N SER A 241 20.84 -23.59 -9.04
CA SER A 241 21.42 -23.07 -10.26
C SER A 241 22.27 -21.85 -9.92
N GLU A 242 23.59 -22.01 -9.97
CA GLU A 242 24.54 -20.91 -9.76
C GLU A 242 24.31 -19.75 -10.74
N ALA A 243 23.90 -20.06 -11.97
CA ALA A 243 23.58 -19.04 -12.97
C ALA A 243 22.42 -18.12 -12.52
N VAL A 244 21.41 -18.65 -11.81
CA VAL A 244 20.29 -17.86 -11.26
C VAL A 244 20.72 -17.09 -10.00
N GLU A 245 21.57 -17.71 -9.18
CA GLU A 245 21.94 -17.21 -7.84
C GLU A 245 23.09 -16.19 -7.88
N SER A 246 23.94 -16.23 -8.91
CA SER A 246 25.19 -15.45 -9.01
C SER A 246 25.00 -13.94 -9.25
N GLY A 247 23.81 -13.51 -9.68
CA GLY A 247 23.53 -12.09 -9.91
C GLY A 247 24.10 -11.50 -11.20
N VAL A 248 24.77 -12.30 -12.04
CA VAL A 248 25.51 -11.84 -13.24
C VAL A 248 24.63 -11.04 -14.22
N ASP A 249 23.35 -11.39 -14.36
CA ASP A 249 22.42 -10.74 -15.29
C ASP A 249 21.38 -9.83 -14.60
N TYR A 250 21.48 -9.62 -13.28
CA TYR A 250 20.47 -8.87 -12.53
C TYR A 250 20.26 -7.43 -13.03
N GLU A 251 21.35 -6.75 -13.41
CA GLU A 251 21.27 -5.40 -13.98
C GLU A 251 20.46 -5.37 -15.28
N GLN A 252 20.65 -6.35 -16.17
CA GLN A 252 19.90 -6.48 -17.42
C GLN A 252 18.41 -6.66 -17.16
N TRP A 253 18.06 -7.39 -16.11
CA TRP A 253 16.67 -7.65 -15.71
C TRP A 253 16.06 -6.58 -14.80
N ARG A 254 16.83 -5.52 -14.46
CA ARG A 254 16.44 -4.43 -13.56
C ARG A 254 16.03 -4.94 -12.17
N THR A 255 16.87 -5.79 -11.60
CA THR A 255 16.73 -6.30 -10.23
C THR A 255 18.07 -6.24 -9.51
N SER A 256 18.09 -6.46 -8.20
CA SER A 256 19.32 -6.66 -7.43
C SER A 256 19.25 -7.88 -6.51
N ARG A 257 20.38 -8.24 -5.88
CA ARG A 257 20.45 -9.37 -4.95
C ARG A 257 19.68 -9.07 -3.66
N GLU A 258 19.74 -7.85 -3.17
CA GLU A 258 19.00 -7.36 -2.02
C GLU A 258 17.49 -7.54 -2.21
N GLU A 259 16.95 -7.15 -3.37
CA GLU A 259 15.53 -7.27 -3.70
C GLU A 259 15.08 -8.74 -3.81
N VAL A 260 15.90 -9.58 -4.45
CA VAL A 260 15.65 -11.03 -4.56
C VAL A 260 15.66 -11.67 -3.16
N MET A 261 16.66 -11.33 -2.33
CA MET A 261 16.79 -11.83 -0.96
C MET A 261 15.63 -11.41 -0.07
N GLU A 262 15.19 -10.15 -0.12
CA GLU A 262 13.98 -9.70 0.58
C GLU A 262 12.77 -10.55 0.20
N THR A 263 12.58 -10.79 -1.11
CA THR A 263 11.45 -11.58 -1.63
C THR A 263 11.54 -13.05 -1.22
N LEU A 264 12.74 -13.63 -1.22
CA LEU A 264 12.98 -15.01 -0.75
C LEU A 264 12.62 -15.16 0.73
N PHE A 265 13.03 -14.20 1.57
CA PHE A 265 12.71 -14.23 2.99
C PHE A 265 11.21 -14.05 3.25
N ASP A 266 10.51 -13.19 2.51
CA ASP A 266 9.05 -13.06 2.60
C ASP A 266 8.33 -14.38 2.27
N LEU A 267 8.79 -15.08 1.22
CA LEU A 267 8.24 -16.39 0.85
C LEU A 267 8.55 -17.47 1.90
N LEU A 268 9.76 -17.49 2.43
CA LEU A 268 10.16 -18.46 3.46
C LEU A 268 9.40 -18.22 4.77
N GLU A 269 9.16 -16.98 5.15
CA GLU A 269 8.32 -16.59 6.27
C GLU A 269 6.88 -17.09 6.08
N LEU A 270 6.29 -16.83 4.90
CA LEU A 270 4.98 -17.36 4.53
C LEU A 270 4.91 -18.89 4.65
N TYR A 271 5.90 -19.62 4.12
CA TYR A 271 5.90 -21.08 4.19
C TYR A 271 6.18 -21.64 5.59
N THR A 272 6.84 -20.86 6.45
CA THR A 272 7.11 -21.25 7.84
C THR A 272 5.85 -21.12 8.70
N HIS A 273 5.14 -19.99 8.59
CA HIS A 273 4.00 -19.69 9.46
C HIS A 273 2.66 -20.13 8.86
N GLN A 274 2.50 -20.02 7.54
CA GLN A 274 1.23 -20.26 6.85
C GLN A 274 1.26 -21.42 5.86
N ARG A 275 2.13 -22.41 6.07
CA ARG A 275 2.34 -23.58 5.20
C ARG A 275 1.05 -24.18 4.64
N GLY A 276 0.08 -24.47 5.52
CA GLY A 276 -1.17 -25.14 5.15
C GLY A 276 -2.11 -24.32 4.28
N ALA A 277 -1.95 -22.99 4.24
CA ALA A 277 -2.76 -22.10 3.42
C ALA A 277 -2.14 -21.80 2.05
N THR A 278 -0.98 -22.37 1.73
CA THR A 278 -0.28 -22.18 0.46
C THR A 278 -0.45 -23.38 -0.46
N THR A 279 -0.22 -23.18 -1.75
CA THR A 279 -0.25 -24.29 -2.72
C THR A 279 1.01 -25.14 -2.63
N VAL A 280 2.18 -24.55 -2.42
CA VAL A 280 3.49 -25.25 -2.42
C VAL A 280 3.83 -25.82 -1.05
N GLY A 281 3.57 -25.07 0.02
CA GLY A 281 3.93 -25.42 1.40
C GLY A 281 3.62 -26.87 1.81
N PRO A 282 2.40 -27.40 1.56
CA PRO A 282 2.05 -28.75 1.96
C PRO A 282 2.87 -29.86 1.30
N HIS A 283 3.51 -29.58 0.16
CA HIS A 283 4.24 -30.57 -0.65
C HIS A 283 5.68 -30.78 -0.19
N PHE A 284 6.16 -29.95 0.73
CA PHE A 284 7.48 -30.07 1.32
C PHE A 284 7.36 -30.26 2.84
N PRO A 285 8.26 -31.04 3.46
CA PRO A 285 8.29 -31.17 4.90
C PRO A 285 8.74 -29.83 5.53
N PRO A 286 8.26 -29.47 6.74
CA PRO A 286 8.51 -28.15 7.32
C PRO A 286 9.99 -27.79 7.50
N ASP A 287 10.82 -28.77 7.83
CA ASP A 287 12.27 -28.66 7.97
C ASP A 287 12.95 -28.20 6.67
N ARG A 288 12.38 -28.53 5.51
CA ARG A 288 12.92 -28.14 4.21
C ARG A 288 13.06 -26.62 4.06
N PHE A 289 12.08 -25.85 4.53
CA PHE A 289 12.11 -24.40 4.47
C PHE A 289 13.20 -23.83 5.38
N LEU A 290 13.43 -24.44 6.54
CA LEU A 290 14.51 -24.06 7.45
C LEU A 290 15.89 -24.38 6.84
N THR A 291 16.06 -25.55 6.23
CA THR A 291 17.29 -25.93 5.52
C THR A 291 17.62 -24.95 4.38
N VAL A 292 16.61 -24.43 3.68
CA VAL A 292 16.82 -23.40 2.65
C VAL A 292 17.14 -22.03 3.26
N ARG A 293 16.52 -21.67 4.39
CA ARG A 293 16.69 -20.37 5.03
C ARG A 293 18.07 -20.18 5.65
N ILE A 294 18.67 -21.21 6.25
CA ILE A 294 19.98 -21.13 6.92
C ILE A 294 21.09 -20.56 6.02
N PRO A 295 21.39 -21.13 4.84
CA PRO A 295 22.45 -20.61 3.97
C PRO A 295 22.12 -19.21 3.42
N LEU A 296 20.84 -18.88 3.22
CA LEU A 296 20.44 -17.53 2.80
C LEU A 296 20.71 -16.50 3.91
N ASN A 297 20.46 -16.83 5.18
CA ASN A 297 20.83 -15.95 6.30
C ASN A 297 22.34 -15.74 6.38
N GLN A 298 23.13 -16.80 6.21
CA GLN A 298 24.60 -16.72 6.19
C GLN A 298 25.10 -15.85 5.03
N GLU A 299 24.49 -15.97 3.86
CA GLU A 299 24.79 -15.14 2.69
C GLU A 299 24.46 -13.67 2.96
N ALA A 300 23.29 -13.38 3.52
CA ALA A 300 22.88 -12.02 3.87
C ALA A 300 23.82 -11.38 4.90
N GLU A 301 24.24 -12.13 5.93
CA GLU A 301 25.20 -11.64 6.92
C GLU A 301 26.58 -11.39 6.30
N ALA A 302 27.10 -12.35 5.52
CA ALA A 302 28.42 -12.25 4.88
C ALA A 302 28.52 -11.07 3.90
N GLN A 303 27.43 -10.78 3.17
CA GLN A 303 27.37 -9.68 2.21
C GLN A 303 26.77 -8.40 2.81
N SER A 304 26.41 -8.40 4.10
CA SER A 304 25.74 -7.26 4.78
C SER A 304 24.45 -6.80 4.07
N LEU A 305 23.69 -7.75 3.50
CA LEU A 305 22.43 -7.47 2.82
C LEU A 305 21.35 -7.14 3.85
N PRO A 306 20.60 -6.05 3.68
CA PRO A 306 19.51 -5.71 4.59
C PRO A 306 18.33 -6.68 4.43
N ARG A 307 17.53 -6.86 5.49
CA ARG A 307 16.26 -7.65 5.41
C ARG A 307 15.27 -7.02 4.42
N TYR A 308 15.30 -5.70 4.29
CA TYR A 308 14.44 -4.90 3.41
C TYR A 308 15.32 -3.90 2.62
N THR A 309 15.18 -3.84 1.30
CA THR A 309 16.12 -3.16 0.40
C THR A 309 16.23 -1.66 0.63
N HIS A 310 15.09 -0.99 0.82
CA HIS A 310 15.04 0.46 1.03
C HIS A 310 14.38 0.77 2.37
N TRP A 311 15.19 1.23 3.32
CA TRP A 311 14.76 1.67 4.65
C TRP A 311 15.30 3.08 4.91
N ALA A 312 14.41 4.04 5.15
CA ALA A 312 14.84 5.38 5.53
C ALA A 312 15.11 5.40 7.04
N GLU A 313 16.31 5.83 7.44
CA GLU A 313 16.59 6.14 8.84
C GLU A 313 15.68 7.27 9.30
N ARG A 314 14.88 7.03 10.35
CA ARG A 314 14.09 8.10 10.96
C ARG A 314 15.07 9.07 11.59
N LYS A 315 15.14 10.30 11.08
CA LYS A 315 15.75 11.39 11.87
C LYS A 315 14.86 11.56 13.08
N ASP A 316 15.37 11.20 14.26
CA ASP A 316 14.77 11.62 15.52
C ASP A 316 14.75 13.15 15.54
N THR A 317 13.66 13.75 15.10
CA THR A 317 13.26 15.09 15.54
C THR A 317 12.84 14.98 17.00
N SER A 318 13.83 14.69 17.85
CA SER A 318 13.78 15.08 19.24
C SER A 318 13.75 16.60 19.25
N THR A 319 12.54 17.14 19.31
CA THR A 319 12.30 18.49 19.79
C THR A 319 13.18 18.73 21.01
N LYS A 320 14.11 19.68 20.88
CA LYS A 320 14.85 20.26 22.01
C LYS A 320 13.83 20.76 23.03
N THR A 321 13.57 19.98 24.07
CA THR A 321 12.92 20.47 25.29
C THR A 321 14.00 21.06 26.19
N ILE A 322 14.04 22.39 26.23
CA ILE A 322 14.67 23.13 27.32
C ILE A 322 13.81 22.92 28.58
N ASN A 323 14.50 22.64 29.70
CA ASN A 323 13.99 22.56 31.08
C ASN A 323 13.20 21.31 31.49
N GLY A 324 13.95 20.23 31.72
CA GLY A 324 14.02 19.59 33.04
C GLY A 324 12.72 19.08 33.67
N PHE A 325 12.22 17.92 33.23
CA PHE A 325 11.67 16.86 34.09
C PHE A 325 11.76 15.53 33.30
N LYS A 326 12.54 14.57 33.81
CA LYS A 326 12.65 13.21 33.25
C LYS A 326 11.51 12.35 33.80
N LEU A 327 10.62 11.86 32.93
CA LEU A 327 9.84 10.66 33.23
C LEU A 327 10.43 9.46 32.50
N SER A 328 10.54 8.36 33.25
CA SER A 328 11.14 7.09 32.87
C SER A 328 10.43 6.42 31.70
N SER A 329 11.20 6.00 30.70
CA SER A 329 10.80 5.21 29.54
C SER A 329 10.40 3.79 29.93
N LYS A 330 9.11 3.57 30.26
CA LYS A 330 8.42 2.29 30.12
C LYS A 330 6.96 2.61 29.77
N ASP A 331 6.46 1.93 28.73
CA ASP A 331 5.11 2.05 28.16
C ASP A 331 4.90 3.24 27.20
N ALA A 332 5.70 3.29 26.13
CA ALA A 332 5.29 4.02 24.92
C ALA A 332 4.28 3.16 24.15
N MET A 333 2.99 3.33 24.44
CA MET A 333 1.95 3.00 23.46
C MET A 333 2.19 3.84 22.19
N PRO A 334 1.94 3.31 20.97
CA PRO A 334 2.07 4.12 19.76
C PRO A 334 1.09 5.29 19.86
N GLU A 335 1.58 6.50 19.65
CA GLU A 335 0.77 7.71 19.58
C GLU A 335 -0.40 7.49 18.61
N LYS A 336 -1.63 7.54 19.12
CA LYS A 336 -2.82 7.74 18.29
C LYS A 336 -2.73 9.15 17.70
N GLY A 337 -2.35 9.28 16.43
CA GLY A 337 -2.41 10.57 15.74
C GLY A 337 -1.41 10.81 14.60
N GLY A 338 -0.60 9.83 14.20
CA GLY A 338 0.27 10.00 13.02
C GLY A 338 -0.53 10.13 11.72
N VAL A 339 -0.15 11.09 10.86
CA VAL A 339 -0.75 11.23 9.53
C VAL A 339 -0.47 9.99 8.68
N HIS A 340 -1.51 9.40 8.08
CA HIS A 340 -1.40 8.19 7.28
C HIS A 340 -0.46 8.40 6.05
N PRO A 341 0.57 7.56 5.81
CA PRO A 341 1.59 7.80 4.77
C PRO A 341 1.07 7.88 3.33
N LEU A 342 -0.07 7.22 3.06
CA LEU A 342 -0.71 7.23 1.73
C LEU A 342 -1.72 8.38 1.56
N THR A 343 -1.85 9.29 2.53
CA THR A 343 -2.73 10.46 2.41
C THR A 343 -2.15 11.45 1.39
N PRO A 344 -2.95 11.95 0.41
CA PRO A 344 -2.50 12.95 -0.54
C PRO A 344 -2.04 14.24 0.14
N VAL A 345 -1.09 14.93 -0.48
CA VAL A 345 -0.56 16.21 0.00
C VAL A 345 -0.85 17.28 -1.05
N ALA A 346 -1.31 18.45 -0.63
CA ALA A 346 -1.58 19.59 -1.51
C ALA A 346 -0.27 20.25 -1.97
N ALA A 347 -0.38 21.13 -2.97
CA ALA A 347 0.77 21.85 -3.51
C ALA A 347 1.46 22.78 -2.48
N ASN A 348 0.71 23.28 -1.50
CA ASN A 348 1.19 24.08 -0.37
C ASN A 348 1.60 23.23 0.85
N ASP A 349 1.76 21.91 0.66
CA ASP A 349 2.08 20.92 1.69
C ASP A 349 1.01 20.69 2.77
N ASP A 350 -0.19 21.26 2.61
CA ASP A 350 -1.35 20.93 3.45
C ASP A 350 -1.78 19.48 3.22
N ARG A 351 -2.28 18.83 4.28
CA ARG A 351 -2.80 17.47 4.24
C ARG A 351 -4.26 17.46 4.67
N PRO A 352 -5.15 16.75 3.95
CA PRO A 352 -6.53 16.60 4.38
C PRO A 352 -6.58 15.75 5.65
N ASN A 353 -7.56 16.01 6.53
CA ASN A 353 -7.76 15.17 7.71
C ASN A 353 -8.07 13.73 7.27
N PRO A 354 -7.63 12.70 8.03
CA PRO A 354 -7.78 11.30 7.64
C PRO A 354 -9.23 10.85 7.30
N GLY A 355 -10.25 11.49 7.88
CA GLY A 355 -11.67 11.22 7.63
C GLY A 355 -12.33 12.08 6.53
N GLU A 356 -11.58 12.99 5.90
CA GLU A 356 -12.10 14.00 4.95
C GLU A 356 -11.54 13.83 3.54
N ARG A 357 -11.02 12.63 3.23
CA ARG A 357 -10.46 12.28 1.91
C ARG A 357 -11.54 12.51 0.82
N GLY A 358 -11.34 13.54 0.00
CA GLY A 358 -12.25 13.94 -1.07
C GLY A 358 -13.43 14.85 -0.67
N ARG A 359 -13.50 15.35 0.58
CA ARG A 359 -14.48 16.37 1.01
C ARG A 359 -13.93 17.80 0.93
N ASP A 360 -12.66 18.00 1.31
CA ASP A 360 -12.04 19.35 1.35
C ASP A 360 -11.21 19.69 0.10
N GLY A 361 -11.40 18.93 -0.97
CA GLY A 361 -10.87 19.30 -2.27
C GLY A 361 -10.76 18.16 -3.28
N ALA A 362 -10.62 18.53 -4.55
CA ALA A 362 -10.40 17.60 -5.65
C ALA A 362 -9.00 16.98 -5.58
N VAL A 363 -8.95 15.65 -5.44
CA VAL A 363 -7.72 14.85 -5.59
C VAL A 363 -7.58 14.46 -7.06
N ARG A 364 -6.46 14.83 -7.67
CA ARG A 364 -6.09 14.49 -9.04
C ARG A 364 -5.04 13.39 -9.03
N PHE A 365 -5.30 12.33 -9.77
CA PHE A 365 -4.39 11.20 -9.91
C PHE A 365 -3.54 11.36 -11.15
N MET A 366 -2.22 11.29 -11.00
CA MET A 366 -1.26 11.43 -12.10
C MET A 366 -0.39 10.20 -12.20
N ILE A 367 -0.14 9.76 -13.43
CA ILE A 367 0.74 8.62 -13.70
C ILE A 367 2.20 9.09 -13.87
N ASP A 368 2.39 10.26 -14.44
CA ASP A 368 3.69 10.84 -14.75
C ASP A 368 4.20 11.72 -13.59
N PRO A 369 5.26 11.30 -12.88
CA PRO A 369 5.83 12.07 -11.78
C PRO A 369 6.39 13.44 -12.23
N GLU A 370 7.00 13.52 -13.42
CA GLU A 370 7.63 14.76 -13.89
C GLU A 370 6.58 15.84 -14.16
N CYS A 371 5.46 15.44 -14.76
CA CYS A 371 4.30 16.30 -14.97
C CYS A 371 3.71 16.78 -13.62
N ALA A 372 3.59 15.88 -12.64
CA ALA A 372 3.11 16.22 -11.30
C ALA A 372 4.03 17.22 -10.58
N ASP A 373 5.35 17.02 -10.67
CA ASP A 373 6.34 17.90 -10.06
C ASP A 373 6.36 19.28 -10.74
N ALA A 374 6.29 19.33 -12.07
CA ALA A 374 6.18 20.57 -12.82
C ALA A 374 4.91 21.35 -12.47
N GLU A 375 3.77 20.66 -12.35
CA GLU A 375 2.51 21.28 -11.93
C GLU A 375 2.60 21.78 -10.48
N LYS A 376 3.10 20.96 -9.55
CA LYS A 376 3.30 21.37 -8.15
C LYS A 376 4.19 22.60 -8.03
N SER A 377 5.30 22.64 -8.77
CA SER A 377 6.24 23.78 -8.79
C SER A 377 5.58 25.06 -9.29
N LYS A 378 4.72 24.94 -10.32
CA LYS A 378 3.97 26.08 -10.87
C LYS A 378 2.90 26.58 -9.91
N VAL A 379 2.13 25.67 -9.31
CA VAL A 379 1.04 26.01 -8.37
C VAL A 379 1.60 26.64 -7.09
N MET A 380 2.73 26.13 -6.58
CA MET A 380 3.38 26.65 -5.38
C MET A 380 3.76 28.14 -5.49
N GLN A 381 4.01 28.66 -6.71
CA GLN A 381 4.31 30.07 -6.91
C GLN A 381 3.15 30.98 -6.51
N TYR A 382 1.90 30.53 -6.66
CA TYR A 382 0.71 31.31 -6.31
C TYR A 382 0.44 31.34 -4.79
N PHE A 383 1.08 30.47 -4.01
CA PHE A 383 0.99 30.45 -2.55
C PHE A 383 2.07 31.30 -1.87
N LYS A 384 3.01 31.90 -2.63
CA LYS A 384 4.00 32.82 -2.10
C LYS A 384 3.33 34.17 -1.83
N VAL A 385 3.26 34.57 -0.56
CA VAL A 385 2.79 35.90 -0.18
C VAL A 385 3.95 36.89 -0.34
N GLU A 386 3.86 37.78 -1.32
CA GLU A 386 4.76 38.93 -1.43
C GLU A 386 4.22 40.04 -0.52
N MET A 387 4.96 40.39 0.53
CA MET A 387 4.62 41.49 1.43
C MET A 387 5.40 42.73 0.99
N GLU A 388 4.71 43.77 0.53
CA GLU A 388 5.31 45.10 0.36
C GLU A 388 5.13 45.89 1.65
N GLU A 389 6.24 46.24 2.31
CA GLU A 389 6.23 47.14 3.47
C GLU A 389 6.18 48.58 2.96
N TYR A 390 5.12 49.32 3.29
CA TYR A 390 5.05 50.76 3.08
C TYR A 390 5.33 51.46 4.41
N GLU A 391 6.39 52.28 4.45
CA GLU A 391 6.60 53.21 5.57
C GLU A 391 5.56 54.31 5.49
N VAL A 392 4.64 54.34 6.46
CA VAL A 392 3.73 55.47 6.65
C VAL A 392 4.51 56.53 7.43
N GLU A 393 4.95 57.57 6.74
CA GLU A 393 5.48 58.77 7.40
C GLU A 393 4.33 59.44 8.16
N ASP A 394 4.29 59.24 9.48
CA ASP A 394 3.40 59.99 10.37
C ASP A 394 3.94 61.44 10.47
N GLU A 395 3.40 62.34 9.65
CA GLU A 395 3.57 63.78 9.84
C GLU A 395 2.91 64.18 11.19
N ARG A 396 3.76 64.64 12.13
CA ARG A 396 3.38 65.06 13.49
C ARG A 396 2.74 66.43 13.58
#